data_AF-A0A951UN96-F1
#
_entry.id   AF-A0A951UN96-F1
#
_cell.length_a   1.000
_cell.length_b   1.000
_cell.length_c   1.000
_cell.angle_alpha   90.00
_cell.angle_beta   90.00
_cell.angle_gamma   90.00
#
_symmetry.space_group_name_H-M   'P 1'
#
loop_
_entity.id
_entity.type
_entity.pdbx_description
1 polymer ?
#
loop_
_entity_poly.entity_id
_entity_poly.type
_entity_poly.pdbx_seq_one_letter_code
_entity_poly.pdbx_strand_id
1 'polypeptide(L)'
;MKIKWGLSAIAGLLLSGSHVPLSSAQMVPAVPPVPTAPWYNCLTREVWTPEKQAWCKKVEALRNAAYTIPQSPSYVLPELIAVKLINGRYEDRAKQISATFVSQQGSIVFGDLNDDGTEDAVSLLSVNTGGSGVFTYLVLSINQNGVLKPMFPVLLGDRIQFKSMAIEPGKIRLTIVTQGANDSMCCPTQEVTKTFDLR
;
A
#
# COMPACT_ATOMS: atom_id res chain seq x y z
N MET A 1 16.19 -4.24 31.56
CA MET A 1 16.64 -5.17 30.49
C MET A 1 18.05 -4.75 30.10
N LYS A 2 19.07 -5.56 30.45
CA LYS A 2 20.48 -5.16 30.42
C LYS A 2 21.10 -5.43 29.04
N ILE A 3 21.71 -4.40 28.47
CA ILE A 3 22.46 -4.43 27.21
C ILE A 3 23.88 -4.89 27.52
N LYS A 4 24.38 -5.93 26.84
CA LYS A 4 25.79 -6.34 26.88
C LYS A 4 26.45 -6.05 25.53
N TRP A 5 27.49 -5.22 25.58
CA TRP A 5 28.47 -5.04 24.51
C TRP A 5 29.67 -5.94 24.81
N GLY A 6 30.14 -6.71 23.82
CA GLY A 6 31.36 -7.50 23.92
C GLY A 6 32.32 -7.13 22.79
N LEU A 7 33.41 -6.41 23.13
CA LEU A 7 34.62 -6.38 22.31
C LEU A 7 35.43 -7.64 22.60
N SER A 8 35.95 -8.29 21.56
CA SER A 8 36.92 -9.38 21.71
C SER A 8 38.21 -9.02 20.95
N ALA A 9 39.33 -9.20 21.64
CA ALA A 9 40.68 -8.83 21.23
C ALA A 9 41.28 -9.79 20.20
N ILE A 10 42.19 -9.24 19.39
CA ILE A 10 42.95 -9.92 18.34
C ILE A 10 44.17 -10.61 18.98
N ALA A 11 44.31 -11.92 18.77
CA ALA A 11 45.57 -12.65 18.95
C ALA A 11 45.95 -13.30 17.61
N GLY A 12 47.13 -12.95 17.10
CA GLY A 12 47.66 -13.48 15.85
C GLY A 12 48.25 -14.88 16.00
N LEU A 13 48.14 -15.68 14.94
CA LEU A 13 48.98 -16.85 14.71
C LEU A 13 49.22 -17.03 13.20
N LEU A 14 50.47 -17.27 12.85
CA LEU A 14 51.00 -17.38 11.49
C LEU A 14 50.72 -18.75 10.84
N LEU A 15 50.33 -18.67 9.56
CA LEU A 15 50.63 -19.53 8.40
C LEU A 15 50.65 -21.08 8.56
N SER A 16 49.69 -21.73 7.90
CA SER A 16 50.01 -22.84 6.98
C SER A 16 48.89 -22.99 5.95
N GLY A 17 49.25 -22.90 4.66
CA GLY A 17 48.32 -23.00 3.55
C GLY A 17 47.57 -24.32 3.53
N SER A 18 46.26 -24.26 3.48
CA SER A 18 45.37 -25.35 3.12
C SER A 18 44.33 -24.78 2.18
N HIS A 19 44.29 -25.32 0.96
CA HIS A 19 43.39 -24.89 -0.09
C HIS A 19 41.96 -25.20 0.36
N VAL A 20 41.19 -24.16 0.66
CA VAL A 20 39.74 -24.29 0.88
C VAL A 20 39.12 -24.52 -0.50
N PRO A 21 38.51 -25.68 -0.79
CA PRO A 21 37.73 -25.81 -2.00
C PRO A 21 36.58 -24.81 -1.95
N LEU A 22 36.35 -24.10 -3.05
CA LEU A 22 35.18 -23.24 -3.23
C LEU A 22 33.92 -24.08 -3.02
N SER A 23 33.35 -23.98 -1.80
CA SER A 23 32.03 -24.52 -1.50
C SER A 23 31.05 -23.90 -2.46
N SER A 24 30.35 -24.74 -3.21
CA SER A 24 29.25 -24.33 -4.06
C SER A 24 28.31 -23.42 -3.27
N ALA A 25 28.06 -22.22 -3.80
CA ALA A 25 26.96 -21.40 -3.35
C ALA A 25 25.69 -22.24 -3.52
N GLN A 26 25.16 -22.76 -2.40
CA GLN A 26 23.85 -23.38 -2.41
C GLN A 26 22.86 -22.29 -2.81
N MET A 27 22.26 -22.45 -3.99
CA MET A 27 21.18 -21.62 -4.45
C MET A 27 20.09 -21.70 -3.39
N VAL A 28 19.85 -20.61 -2.67
CA VAL A 28 18.65 -20.49 -1.85
C VAL A 28 17.48 -20.72 -2.83
N PRO A 29 16.61 -21.72 -2.63
CA PRO A 29 15.48 -21.90 -3.52
C PRO A 29 14.72 -20.57 -3.54
N ALA A 30 14.55 -20.01 -4.73
CA ALA A 30 13.76 -18.81 -4.90
C ALA A 30 12.39 -19.09 -4.27
N VAL A 31 12.01 -18.28 -3.28
CA VAL A 31 10.64 -18.32 -2.74
C VAL A 31 9.73 -18.20 -3.96
N PRO A 32 8.84 -19.18 -4.22
CA PRO A 32 7.96 -19.10 -5.37
C PRO A 32 7.22 -17.76 -5.29
N PRO A 33 7.09 -17.00 -6.39
CA PRO A 33 6.35 -15.75 -6.35
C PRO A 33 4.99 -16.05 -5.76
N VAL A 34 4.66 -15.39 -4.64
CA VAL A 34 3.31 -15.43 -4.07
C VAL A 34 2.36 -15.14 -5.23
N PRO A 35 1.39 -16.02 -5.54
CA PRO A 35 0.46 -15.78 -6.63
C PRO A 35 -0.12 -14.39 -6.43
N THR A 36 0.18 -13.48 -7.35
CA THR A 36 -0.36 -12.12 -7.28
C THR A 36 -1.87 -12.28 -7.31
N ALA A 37 -2.56 -11.87 -6.25
CA ALA A 37 -4.01 -11.95 -6.18
C ALA A 37 -4.61 -11.40 -7.48
N PRO A 38 -5.56 -12.11 -8.11
CA PRO A 38 -6.06 -11.74 -9.42
C PRO A 38 -6.72 -10.36 -9.34
N TRP A 39 -6.34 -9.48 -10.26
CA TRP A 39 -7.03 -8.22 -10.50
C TRP A 39 -8.05 -8.42 -11.61
N TYR A 40 -9.27 -7.92 -11.42
CA TYR A 40 -10.31 -7.94 -12.43
C TYR A 40 -10.75 -6.54 -12.81
N ASN A 41 -10.95 -6.29 -14.10
CA ASN A 41 -11.61 -5.07 -14.53
C ASN A 41 -13.14 -5.22 -14.43
N CYS A 42 -13.75 -4.56 -13.44
CA CYS A 42 -15.20 -4.62 -13.22
C CYS A 42 -16.03 -3.84 -14.25
N LEU A 43 -15.40 -3.15 -15.19
CA LEU A 43 -16.07 -2.33 -16.21
C LEU A 43 -16.07 -2.99 -17.60
N THR A 44 -15.45 -4.16 -17.76
CA THR A 44 -15.38 -4.87 -19.04
C THR A 44 -16.57 -5.81 -19.26
N ARG A 45 -16.89 -6.05 -20.54
CA ARG A 45 -17.90 -7.01 -21.00
C ARG A 45 -17.36 -8.44 -21.19
N GLU A 46 -16.18 -8.73 -20.64
CA GLU A 46 -15.61 -10.08 -20.63
C GLU A 46 -16.50 -11.03 -19.82
N VAL A 47 -16.28 -12.35 -19.97
CA VAL A 47 -16.99 -13.38 -19.20
C VAL A 47 -16.87 -13.10 -17.70
N TRP A 48 -18.02 -13.03 -17.03
CA TRP A 48 -18.12 -12.79 -15.59
C TRP A 48 -18.09 -14.11 -14.84
N THR A 49 -16.88 -14.63 -14.59
CA THR A 49 -16.71 -15.82 -13.76
C THR A 49 -17.18 -15.54 -12.31
N PRO A 50 -17.55 -16.59 -11.55
CA PRO A 50 -17.92 -16.43 -10.14
C PRO A 50 -16.86 -15.68 -9.31
N GLU A 51 -15.58 -15.91 -9.59
CA GLU A 51 -14.46 -15.25 -8.90
C GLU A 51 -14.42 -13.76 -9.23
N LYS A 52 -14.59 -13.39 -10.52
CA LYS A 52 -14.68 -11.99 -10.95
C LYS A 52 -15.89 -11.29 -10.31
N GLN A 53 -17.05 -11.95 -10.27
CA GLN A 53 -18.25 -11.38 -9.63
C GLN A 53 -18.02 -11.13 -8.13
N ALA A 54 -17.46 -12.11 -7.42
CA ALA A 54 -17.16 -11.97 -6.00
C ALA A 54 -16.14 -10.86 -5.73
N TRP A 55 -15.07 -10.78 -6.52
CA TRP A 55 -14.06 -9.72 -6.41
C TRP A 55 -14.67 -8.34 -6.68
N CYS A 56 -15.44 -8.21 -7.76
CA CYS A 56 -16.07 -6.94 -8.13
C CYS A 56 -17.11 -6.48 -7.12
N LYS A 57 -17.84 -7.39 -6.47
CA LYS A 57 -18.75 -7.05 -5.36
C LYS A 57 -18.00 -6.42 -4.18
N LYS A 58 -16.83 -6.96 -3.82
CA LYS A 58 -15.99 -6.36 -2.76
C LYS A 58 -15.49 -4.96 -3.16
N VAL A 59 -15.02 -4.80 -4.39
CA VAL A 59 -14.59 -3.49 -4.90
C VAL A 59 -15.74 -2.49 -4.99
N GLU A 60 -16.94 -2.93 -5.35
CA GLU A 60 -18.13 -2.09 -5.34
C GLU A 60 -18.46 -1.58 -3.92
N ALA A 61 -18.32 -2.42 -2.90
CA ALA A 61 -18.47 -1.99 -1.51
C ALA A 61 -17.46 -0.90 -1.16
N LEU A 62 -16.18 -1.06 -1.53
CA LEU A 62 -15.15 -0.03 -1.32
C LEU A 62 -15.43 1.26 -2.08
N ARG A 63 -15.90 1.18 -3.33
CA ARG A 63 -16.26 2.34 -4.16
C ARG A 63 -17.49 3.09 -3.67
N ASN A 64 -18.28 2.46 -2.80
CA ASN A 64 -19.45 3.07 -2.19
C ASN A 64 -19.31 3.19 -0.66
N ALA A 65 -18.11 3.07 -0.10
CA ALA A 65 -17.88 3.18 1.34
C ALA A 65 -17.80 4.64 1.81
N ALA A 66 -17.92 4.84 3.12
CA ALA A 66 -17.60 6.11 3.75
C ALA A 66 -16.12 6.12 4.15
N TYR A 67 -15.40 7.16 3.78
CA TYR A 67 -13.98 7.35 4.06
C TYR A 67 -13.81 8.57 4.96
N THR A 68 -12.86 8.49 5.88
CA THR A 68 -12.40 9.67 6.60
C THR A 68 -11.20 10.25 5.84
N ILE A 69 -11.27 11.51 5.41
CA ILE A 69 -10.19 12.17 4.64
C ILE A 69 -9.78 13.47 5.32
N PRO A 70 -8.51 13.89 5.17
CA PRO A 70 -8.08 15.19 5.65
C PRO A 70 -8.62 16.32 4.75
N GLN A 71 -8.94 17.46 5.36
CA GLN A 71 -9.36 18.68 4.67
C GLN A 71 -8.20 19.57 4.22
N SER A 72 -6.97 19.23 4.60
CA SER A 72 -5.75 19.85 4.09
C SER A 72 -4.61 18.84 4.09
N PRO A 73 -3.61 18.99 3.21
CA PRO A 73 -2.40 18.17 3.24
C PRO A 73 -1.47 18.65 4.37
N SER A 74 -1.88 18.47 5.62
CA SER A 74 -1.07 18.79 6.81
C SER A 74 -0.55 17.51 7.46
N TYR A 75 0.75 17.50 7.80
CA TYR A 75 1.36 16.44 8.62
C TYR A 75 1.06 16.58 10.11
N VAL A 76 0.48 17.73 10.53
CA VAL A 76 0.12 18.02 11.92
C VAL A 76 -1.40 18.09 12.01
N LEU A 77 -2.00 17.05 12.60
CA LEU A 77 -3.43 16.91 12.95
C LEU A 77 -4.39 17.58 11.95
N PRO A 78 -4.52 17.05 10.73
CA PRO A 78 -5.47 17.60 9.77
C PRO A 78 -6.90 17.48 10.31
N GLU A 79 -7.72 18.50 10.07
CA GLU A 79 -9.15 18.39 10.27
C GLU A 79 -9.68 17.30 9.34
N LEU A 80 -10.44 16.35 9.90
CA LEU A 80 -10.90 15.17 9.19
C LEU A 80 -12.40 15.27 8.94
N ILE A 81 -12.82 14.87 7.73
CA ILE A 81 -14.23 14.75 7.38
C ILE A 81 -14.56 13.35 6.91
N ALA A 82 -15.78 12.90 7.22
CA ALA A 82 -16.35 11.72 6.62
C ALA A 82 -16.97 12.06 5.26
N VAL A 83 -16.55 11.37 4.21
CA VAL A 83 -17.09 11.49 2.86
C VAL A 83 -17.65 10.15 2.40
N LYS A 84 -18.84 10.14 1.82
CA LYS A 84 -19.42 8.95 1.20
C LYS A 84 -19.07 8.95 -0.27
N LEU A 85 -18.33 7.96 -0.73
CA LEU A 85 -18.13 7.78 -2.17
C LEU A 85 -19.41 7.22 -2.80
N ILE A 86 -19.70 7.69 -4.00
CA ILE A 86 -20.72 7.13 -4.89
C ILE A 86 -20.02 6.70 -6.16
N ASN A 87 -20.02 5.39 -6.44
CA ASN A 87 -19.30 4.81 -7.58
C ASN A 87 -17.82 5.20 -7.65
N GLY A 88 -17.18 5.36 -6.50
CA GLY A 88 -15.77 5.68 -6.34
C GLY A 88 -15.44 7.17 -6.40
N ARG A 89 -16.43 8.07 -6.34
CA ARG A 89 -16.19 9.52 -6.34
C ARG A 89 -16.98 10.25 -5.25
N TYR A 90 -16.41 11.34 -4.76
CA TYR A 90 -17.05 12.35 -3.94
C TYR A 90 -16.59 13.72 -4.41
N GLU A 91 -17.49 14.71 -4.41
CA GLU A 91 -17.21 16.09 -4.79
C GLU A 91 -18.07 17.04 -3.96
N ASP A 92 -17.43 18.01 -3.31
CA ASP A 92 -18.05 19.17 -2.67
C ASP A 92 -17.41 20.42 -3.28
N ARG A 93 -18.11 21.04 -4.22
CA ARG A 93 -17.63 22.23 -4.93
C ARG A 93 -17.54 23.46 -4.03
N ALA A 94 -18.43 23.58 -3.04
CA ALA A 94 -18.46 24.72 -2.14
C ALA A 94 -17.21 24.73 -1.24
N LYS A 95 -16.77 23.54 -0.80
CA LYS A 95 -15.54 23.37 -0.02
C LYS A 95 -14.30 23.12 -0.89
N GLN A 96 -14.47 22.99 -2.20
CA GLN A 96 -13.43 22.60 -3.17
C GLN A 96 -12.75 21.27 -2.80
N ILE A 97 -13.51 20.31 -2.29
CA ILE A 97 -12.99 19.00 -1.90
C ILE A 97 -13.48 17.96 -2.91
N SER A 98 -12.58 17.08 -3.36
CA SER A 98 -12.93 15.89 -4.10
C SER A 98 -12.11 14.69 -3.65
N ALA A 99 -12.73 13.51 -3.71
CA ALA A 99 -12.05 12.25 -3.45
C ALA A 99 -12.39 11.25 -4.57
N THR A 100 -11.40 10.52 -5.05
CA THR A 100 -11.54 9.51 -6.09
C THR A 100 -10.85 8.22 -5.65
N PHE A 101 -11.61 7.14 -5.66
CA PHE A 101 -11.09 5.79 -5.47
C PHE A 101 -10.20 5.41 -6.66
N VAL A 102 -8.97 4.99 -6.39
CA VAL A 102 -8.02 4.60 -7.44
C VAL A 102 -8.33 3.16 -7.84
N SER A 103 -8.67 2.97 -9.12
CA SER A 103 -9.08 1.67 -9.67
C SER A 103 -8.14 1.23 -10.80
N GLN A 104 -6.83 1.25 -10.52
CA GLN A 104 -5.80 0.72 -11.42
C GLN A 104 -5.49 -0.75 -11.09
N GLN A 105 -4.97 -1.50 -12.06
CA GLN A 105 -4.45 -2.86 -11.83
C GLN A 105 -3.48 -2.90 -10.65
N GLY A 106 -3.72 -3.81 -9.69
CA GLY A 106 -2.89 -3.98 -8.50
C GLY A 106 -3.05 -2.93 -7.40
N SER A 107 -3.82 -1.86 -7.63
CA SER A 107 -4.03 -0.79 -6.62
C SER A 107 -5.00 -1.16 -5.50
N ILE A 108 -5.54 -2.38 -5.54
CA ILE A 108 -6.45 -2.95 -4.55
C ILE A 108 -5.95 -4.36 -4.27
N VAL A 109 -5.64 -4.65 -3.02
CA VAL A 109 -5.26 -5.99 -2.58
C VAL A 109 -6.15 -6.42 -1.42
N PHE A 110 -6.52 -7.68 -1.39
CA PHE A 110 -7.32 -8.29 -0.34
C PHE A 110 -6.47 -9.31 0.42
N GLY A 111 -6.69 -9.41 1.71
CA GLY A 111 -5.97 -10.30 2.61
C GLY A 111 -6.32 -10.01 4.05
N ASP A 112 -6.02 -10.92 4.96
CA ASP A 112 -6.21 -10.74 6.39
C ASP A 112 -5.12 -9.79 6.93
N LEU A 113 -5.50 -8.59 7.38
CA LEU A 113 -4.56 -7.55 7.83
C LEU A 113 -4.39 -7.54 9.36
N ASN A 114 -5.34 -8.11 10.10
CA ASN A 114 -5.38 -8.10 11.56
C ASN A 114 -5.32 -9.52 12.18
N ASP A 115 -5.04 -10.53 11.36
CA ASP A 115 -4.96 -11.96 11.73
C ASP A 115 -6.25 -12.50 12.38
N ASP A 116 -7.43 -11.99 11.98
CA ASP A 116 -8.73 -12.42 12.52
C ASP A 116 -9.42 -13.53 11.70
N GLY A 117 -8.77 -13.98 10.63
CA GLY A 117 -9.25 -15.02 9.72
C GLY A 117 -10.28 -14.52 8.70
N THR A 118 -10.62 -13.23 8.71
CA THR A 118 -11.48 -12.60 7.70
C THR A 118 -10.68 -11.74 6.74
N GLU A 119 -11.12 -11.70 5.50
CA GLU A 119 -10.41 -10.96 4.46
C GLU A 119 -10.72 -9.46 4.57
N ASP A 120 -9.68 -8.65 4.70
CA ASP A 120 -9.68 -7.19 4.66
C ASP A 120 -9.26 -6.67 3.27
N ALA A 121 -9.11 -5.35 3.14
CA ALA A 121 -8.62 -4.74 1.92
C ALA A 121 -7.61 -3.61 2.19
N VAL A 122 -6.69 -3.43 1.25
CA VAL A 122 -5.87 -2.24 1.12
C VAL A 122 -6.15 -1.61 -0.23
N SER A 123 -6.39 -0.31 -0.24
CA SER A 123 -6.73 0.45 -1.44
C SER A 123 -6.06 1.83 -1.45
N LEU A 124 -6.11 2.50 -2.60
CA LEU A 124 -5.61 3.87 -2.74
C LEU A 124 -6.76 4.85 -2.96
N LEU A 125 -6.66 6.02 -2.33
CA LEU A 125 -7.62 7.11 -2.46
C LEU A 125 -6.88 8.39 -2.86
N SER A 126 -7.31 9.03 -3.94
CA SER A 126 -6.80 10.36 -4.33
C SER A 126 -7.73 11.44 -3.82
N VAL A 127 -7.19 12.45 -3.15
CA VAL A 127 -7.93 13.56 -2.56
C VAL A 127 -7.34 14.89 -3.03
N ASN A 128 -8.20 15.80 -3.45
CA ASN A 128 -7.88 17.21 -3.66
C ASN A 128 -8.75 18.03 -2.70
N THR A 129 -8.14 18.92 -1.94
CA THR A 129 -8.81 19.78 -0.96
C THR A 129 -8.67 21.25 -1.36
N GLY A 130 -8.74 21.53 -2.66
CA GLY A 130 -8.43 22.82 -3.26
C GLY A 130 -7.01 22.91 -3.81
N GLY A 131 -6.73 23.99 -4.55
CA GLY A 131 -5.44 24.19 -5.23
C GLY A 131 -5.19 23.19 -6.37
N SER A 132 -3.91 23.01 -6.73
CA SER A 132 -3.48 22.17 -7.87
C SER A 132 -2.93 20.79 -7.48
N GLY A 133 -2.73 20.53 -6.19
CA GLY A 133 -2.21 19.26 -5.70
C GLY A 133 -3.26 18.15 -5.69
N VAL A 134 -2.86 16.91 -5.92
CA VAL A 134 -3.73 15.73 -5.79
C VAL A 134 -2.99 14.70 -4.96
N PHE A 135 -3.41 14.55 -3.71
CA PHE A 135 -2.70 13.73 -2.74
C PHE A 135 -3.26 12.32 -2.74
N THR A 136 -2.39 11.32 -2.87
CA THR A 136 -2.78 9.91 -2.79
C THR A 136 -2.54 9.38 -1.38
N TYR A 137 -3.49 8.60 -0.89
CA TYR A 137 -3.49 7.99 0.42
C TYR A 137 -3.59 6.47 0.31
N LEU A 138 -2.88 5.76 1.18
CA LEU A 138 -3.10 4.35 1.46
C LEU A 138 -4.24 4.22 2.48
N VAL A 139 -5.22 3.37 2.18
CA VAL A 139 -6.37 3.14 3.06
C VAL A 139 -6.53 1.65 3.31
N LEU A 140 -6.41 1.27 4.57
CA LEU A 140 -6.76 -0.06 5.06
C LEU A 140 -8.27 -0.08 5.30
N SER A 141 -8.95 -1.14 4.91
CA SER A 141 -10.37 -1.35 5.18
C SER A 141 -10.55 -2.66 5.92
N ILE A 142 -10.86 -2.57 7.21
CA ILE A 142 -11.00 -3.74 8.09
C ILE A 142 -12.41 -4.29 7.98
N ASN A 143 -12.51 -5.60 7.81
CA ASN A 143 -13.74 -6.34 7.77
C ASN A 143 -14.33 -6.40 9.19
N GLN A 144 -15.54 -5.85 9.33
CA GLN A 144 -16.30 -5.94 10.56
C GLN A 144 -17.64 -6.57 10.25
N ASN A 145 -17.77 -7.87 10.56
CA ASN A 145 -18.98 -8.65 10.34
C ASN A 145 -19.43 -8.67 8.86
N GLY A 146 -18.49 -8.86 7.93
CA GLY A 146 -18.74 -8.90 6.49
C GLY A 146 -18.79 -7.53 5.81
N VAL A 147 -18.50 -6.45 6.54
CA VAL A 147 -18.48 -5.08 6.01
C VAL A 147 -17.07 -4.51 6.09
N LEU A 148 -16.47 -4.24 4.94
CA LEU A 148 -15.19 -3.53 4.84
C LEU A 148 -15.36 -2.07 5.28
N LYS A 149 -14.73 -1.70 6.39
CA LYS A 149 -14.75 -0.33 6.93
C LYS A 149 -13.40 0.35 6.71
N PRO A 150 -13.34 1.40 5.86
CA PRO A 150 -12.12 2.19 5.69
C PRO A 150 -11.65 2.82 7.00
N MET A 151 -10.38 2.63 7.32
CA MET A 151 -9.69 3.21 8.47
C MET A 151 -9.07 4.57 8.10
N PHE A 152 -8.35 5.17 9.06
CA PHE A 152 -7.66 6.43 8.80
C PHE A 152 -6.62 6.29 7.67
N PRO A 153 -6.59 7.23 6.72
CA PRO A 153 -5.72 7.17 5.57
C PRO A 153 -4.28 7.58 5.93
N VAL A 154 -3.31 6.97 5.26
CA VAL A 154 -1.89 7.35 5.36
C VAL A 154 -1.46 8.07 4.09
N LEU A 155 -0.93 9.29 4.23
CA LEU A 155 -0.48 10.09 3.09
C LEU A 155 0.74 9.44 2.39
N LEU A 156 0.63 9.23 1.07
CA LEU A 156 1.72 8.70 0.26
C LEU A 156 2.52 9.81 -0.42
N GLY A 157 1.84 10.86 -0.90
CA GLY A 157 2.44 12.01 -1.57
C GLY A 157 1.48 12.70 -2.55
N ASP A 158 1.94 13.77 -3.20
CA ASP A 158 1.23 14.47 -4.27
C ASP A 158 1.52 13.80 -5.62
N ARG A 159 0.48 13.50 -6.42
CA ARG A 159 0.58 12.98 -7.80
C ARG A 159 1.59 11.84 -7.98
N ILE A 160 1.62 10.91 -7.03
CA ILE A 160 2.48 9.73 -7.12
C ILE A 160 2.07 8.86 -8.32
N GLN A 161 3.00 8.06 -8.84
CA GLN A 161 2.69 7.02 -9.82
C GLN A 161 2.73 5.66 -9.13
N PHE A 162 1.60 4.95 -9.14
CA PHE A 162 1.53 3.60 -8.57
C PHE A 162 2.31 2.58 -9.43
N LYS A 163 3.04 1.68 -8.77
CA LYS A 163 3.73 0.56 -9.44
C LYS A 163 3.23 -0.80 -8.97
N SER A 164 3.27 -1.07 -7.66
CA SER A 164 2.86 -2.36 -7.11
C SER A 164 2.48 -2.28 -5.63
N MET A 165 1.61 -3.18 -5.18
CA MET A 165 1.23 -3.33 -3.79
C MET A 165 1.05 -4.82 -3.46
N ALA A 166 1.49 -5.22 -2.28
CA ALA A 166 1.30 -6.57 -1.76
C ALA A 166 1.08 -6.54 -0.25
N ILE A 167 0.28 -7.48 0.23
CA ILE A 167 0.21 -7.84 1.65
C ILE A 167 1.23 -8.96 1.87
N GLU A 168 2.12 -8.75 2.83
CA GLU A 168 3.11 -9.72 3.31
C GLU A 168 2.82 -10.00 4.80
N PRO A 169 3.36 -11.07 5.39
CA PRO A 169 3.14 -11.36 6.81
C PRO A 169 3.47 -10.16 7.71
N GLY A 170 2.42 -9.59 8.33
CA GLY A 170 2.50 -8.45 9.24
C GLY A 170 2.85 -7.10 8.61
N LYS A 171 2.82 -6.94 7.28
CA LYS A 171 3.16 -5.67 6.61
C LYS A 171 2.53 -5.50 5.23
N ILE A 172 2.45 -4.25 4.79
CA ILE A 172 2.11 -3.88 3.41
C ILE A 172 3.37 -3.38 2.73
N ARG A 173 3.70 -3.92 1.55
CA ARG A 173 4.78 -3.43 0.68
C ARG A 173 4.19 -2.69 -0.51
N LEU A 174 4.55 -1.41 -0.67
CA LEU A 174 4.02 -0.53 -1.71
C LEU A 174 5.16 0.14 -2.49
N THR A 175 5.18 -0.01 -3.80
CA THR A 175 6.13 0.66 -4.70
C THR A 175 5.43 1.77 -5.47
N ILE A 176 5.99 2.98 -5.41
CA ILE A 176 5.47 4.18 -6.07
C ILE A 176 6.61 5.01 -6.64
N VAL A 177 6.33 5.85 -7.63
CA VAL A 177 7.20 6.96 -8.03
C VAL A 177 6.67 8.24 -7.39
N THR A 178 7.52 8.97 -6.69
CA THR A 178 7.21 10.22 -5.98
C THR A 178 8.28 11.27 -6.29
N GLN A 179 8.11 12.49 -5.77
CA GLN A 179 9.04 13.59 -5.98
C GLN A 179 10.35 13.32 -5.25
N GLY A 180 11.45 13.34 -6.00
CA GLY A 180 12.80 13.45 -5.47
C GLY A 180 13.15 14.89 -5.11
N ALA A 181 14.29 15.08 -4.43
CA ALA A 181 14.72 16.39 -3.93
C ALA A 181 14.90 17.47 -5.02
N ASN A 182 15.15 17.06 -6.26
CA ASN A 182 15.36 17.96 -7.41
C ASN A 182 14.18 17.98 -8.39
N ASP A 183 13.10 17.25 -8.08
CA ASP A 183 11.94 17.19 -8.97
C ASP A 183 11.10 18.46 -8.84
N SER A 184 10.58 18.92 -9.98
CA SER A 184 9.46 19.87 -9.96
C SER A 184 8.19 19.15 -9.52
N MET A 185 7.28 19.85 -8.84
CA MET A 185 6.05 19.27 -8.27
C MET A 185 5.17 18.51 -9.28
N CYS A 186 5.25 18.85 -10.58
CA CYS A 186 4.50 18.18 -11.65
C CYS A 186 5.01 16.79 -12.01
N CYS A 187 6.27 16.49 -11.71
CA CYS A 187 7.07 15.61 -12.54
C CYS A 187 7.95 14.70 -11.67
N PRO A 188 7.33 13.76 -10.92
CA PRO A 188 8.05 12.86 -10.02
C PRO A 188 8.91 11.85 -10.79
N THR A 189 10.12 11.59 -10.31
CA THR A 189 11.09 10.66 -10.91
C THR A 189 11.63 9.62 -9.92
N GLN A 190 11.45 9.81 -8.61
CA GLN A 190 12.02 8.93 -7.60
C GLN A 190 11.14 7.71 -7.33
N GLU A 191 11.57 6.53 -7.74
CA GLU A 191 10.95 5.28 -7.31
C GLU A 191 11.34 4.93 -5.86
N VAL A 192 10.33 4.64 -5.04
CA VAL A 192 10.51 4.25 -3.64
C VAL A 192 9.62 3.05 -3.31
N THR A 193 10.14 2.13 -2.49
CA THR A 193 9.31 1.15 -1.78
C THR A 193 9.06 1.64 -0.37
N LYS A 194 7.79 1.77 0.01
CA LYS A 194 7.35 1.98 1.39
C LYS A 194 6.87 0.66 1.99
N THR A 195 7.21 0.43 3.25
CA THR A 195 6.71 -0.70 4.04
C THR A 195 5.93 -0.14 5.23
N PHE A 196 4.75 -0.69 5.45
CA PHE A 196 3.87 -0.31 6.57
C PHE A 196 3.68 -1.55 7.44
N ASP A 197 4.12 -1.48 8.70
CA ASP A 197 3.90 -2.55 9.66
C ASP A 197 2.44 -2.55 10.13
N LEU A 198 1.88 -3.74 10.31
CA LEU A 198 0.49 -3.96 10.77
C LEU A 198 0.40 -4.27 12.28
N ARG A 199 1.53 -4.18 13.01
CA ARG A 199 1.66 -4.51 14.43
C ARG A 199 1.90 -3.28 15.29
#